data_AF-A0A4R5L1A0-F1
#
_entry.id   AF-A0A4R5L1A0-F1
#
_cell.length_a   1.000
_cell.length_b   1.000
_cell.length_c   1.000
_cell.angle_alpha   90.00
_cell.angle_beta   90.00
_cell.angle_gamma   90.00
#
_symmetry.space_group_name_H-M   'P 1'
#
loop_
_entity.id
_entity.type
_entity.pdbx_description
1 polymer ?
#
loop_
_entity_poly.entity_id
_entity_poly.type
_entity_poly.pdbx_seq_one_letter_code
_entity_poly.pdbx_strand_id
1 'polypeptide(L)'
;MLRKIWIYGVAVFLFALTGLKGSAAEHVPIQVSLVIQESCEIQSAAGTPSPDAPGVSCLHGALYHVALAPRDPTQRLSTLQLANLAAPRAVWAVAF
;
A
#
# COMPACT_ATOMS: atom_id res chain seq x y z
N MET A 1 15.52 43.73 -66.74
CA MET A 1 15.36 42.37 -66.16
C MET A 1 15.78 42.26 -64.68
N LEU A 2 16.16 43.36 -64.00
CA LEU A 2 16.65 43.35 -62.61
C LEU A 2 15.55 43.23 -61.52
N ARG A 3 14.27 43.34 -61.91
CA ARG A 3 13.12 43.38 -60.99
C ARG A 3 12.63 42.00 -60.56
N LYS A 4 13.00 40.95 -61.31
CA LYS A 4 12.49 39.57 -61.09
C LYS A 4 13.30 38.80 -60.05
N ILE A 5 14.57 39.16 -59.84
CA ILE A 5 15.50 38.46 -58.93
C ILE A 5 15.23 38.84 -57.46
N TRP A 6 14.67 40.03 -57.21
CA TRP A 6 14.42 40.53 -55.85
C TRP A 6 13.25 39.84 -55.13
N ILE A 7 12.29 39.29 -55.88
CA ILE A 7 11.08 38.69 -55.32
C ILE A 7 11.38 37.31 -54.72
N TYR A 8 12.33 36.57 -55.30
CA TYR A 8 12.71 35.24 -54.81
C TYR A 8 13.50 35.29 -53.49
N GLY A 9 14.29 36.36 -53.25
CA GLY A 9 15.05 36.51 -52.00
C GLY A 9 14.16 36.77 -50.77
N VAL A 10 13.06 37.52 -50.94
CA VAL A 10 12.13 37.83 -49.84
C VAL A 10 11.25 36.63 -49.48
N ALA A 11 10.87 35.82 -50.47
CA ALA A 11 10.06 34.62 -50.24
C ALA A 11 10.80 33.55 -49.41
N VAL A 12 12.12 33.39 -49.62
CA VAL A 12 12.93 32.43 -48.86
C VAL A 12 13.18 32.91 -47.42
N PHE A 13 13.31 34.22 -47.20
CA PHE A 13 13.51 34.78 -45.85
C PHE A 13 12.24 34.70 -44.99
N LEU A 14 11.06 34.86 -45.58
CA LEU A 14 9.78 34.72 -44.87
C LEU A 14 9.45 33.26 -44.50
N PHE A 15 9.91 32.28 -45.29
CA PHE A 15 9.77 30.86 -44.96
C PHE A 15 10.75 30.39 -43.86
N ALA A 16 11.84 31.11 -43.62
CA ALA A 16 12.77 30.83 -42.52
C ALA A 16 12.29 31.38 -41.17
N LEU A 17 11.41 32.39 -41.17
CA LEU A 17 10.82 32.99 -39.96
C LEU A 17 9.63 32.21 -39.40
N THR A 18 9.13 31.20 -40.10
CA THR A 18 8.22 30.19 -39.55
C THR A 18 8.97 29.02 -38.90
N GLY A 19 10.27 29.23 -38.63
CA GLY A 19 11.12 28.35 -37.85
C GLY A 19 10.49 28.00 -36.51
N LEU A 20 10.25 26.70 -36.34
CA LEU A 20 9.98 26.01 -35.09
C LEU A 20 8.96 26.71 -34.19
N LYS A 21 7.67 26.53 -34.50
CA LYS A 21 6.71 26.29 -33.43
C LYS A 21 7.16 25.01 -32.72
N GLY A 22 8.06 25.15 -31.75
CA GLY A 22 8.26 24.13 -30.74
C GLY A 22 6.89 23.80 -30.19
N SER A 23 6.47 22.55 -30.39
CA SER A 23 5.33 22.01 -29.67
C SER A 23 5.55 22.37 -28.21
N ALA A 24 4.67 23.20 -27.63
CA ALA A 24 4.65 23.37 -26.19
C ALA A 24 4.45 21.96 -25.66
N ALA A 25 5.50 21.38 -25.07
CA ALA A 25 5.42 20.05 -24.50
C ALA A 25 4.28 20.08 -23.50
N GLU A 26 3.16 19.46 -23.86
CA GLU A 26 1.99 19.34 -23.02
C GLU A 26 2.45 18.59 -21.78
N HIS A 27 2.57 19.33 -20.67
CA HIS A 27 2.97 18.76 -19.40
C HIS A 27 1.79 17.96 -18.89
N VAL A 28 1.77 16.67 -19.22
CA VAL A 28 0.83 15.73 -18.62
C VAL A 28 1.22 15.59 -17.14
N PRO A 29 0.33 15.95 -16.19
CA PRO A 29 0.65 15.82 -14.78
C PRO A 29 0.79 14.33 -14.44
N ILE A 30 1.95 13.95 -13.92
CA ILE A 30 2.21 12.59 -13.43
C ILE A 30 1.64 12.50 -12.01
N GLN A 31 0.66 11.62 -11.82
CA GLN A 31 0.16 11.28 -10.50
C GLN A 31 1.02 10.16 -9.92
N VAL A 32 1.59 10.40 -8.74
CA VAL A 32 2.37 9.43 -7.98
C VAL A 32 1.61 9.13 -6.69
N SER A 33 1.40 7.85 -6.40
CA SER A 33 0.82 7.38 -5.15
C SER A 33 1.86 6.55 -4.40
N LEU A 34 2.02 6.81 -3.12
CA LEU A 34 2.84 6.01 -2.21
C LEU A 34 1.91 5.29 -1.24
N VAL A 35 1.95 3.96 -1.25
CA VAL A 35 1.24 3.12 -0.28
C VAL A 35 2.25 2.65 0.76
N ILE A 36 2.04 3.04 2.00
CA ILE A 36 2.81 2.55 3.15
C ILE A 36 2.10 1.30 3.65
N GLN A 37 2.77 0.15 3.59
CA GLN A 37 2.21 -1.11 4.08
C GLN A 37 2.39 -1.23 5.59
N GLU A 38 1.33 -1.65 6.28
CA GLU A 38 1.43 -2.05 7.68
C GLU A 38 2.03 -3.45 7.79
N SER A 39 2.94 -3.63 8.75
CA SER A 39 3.43 -4.93 9.15
C SER A 39 3.29 -5.09 10.65
N CYS A 40 2.82 -6.26 11.09
CA CYS A 40 2.73 -6.62 12.49
C CYS A 40 3.46 -7.94 12.74
N GLU A 41 4.25 -7.98 13.81
CA GLU A 41 4.94 -9.18 14.28
C GLU A 41 4.19 -9.77 15.48
N ILE A 42 3.93 -11.07 15.42
CA ILE A 42 3.30 -11.82 16.53
C ILE A 42 4.36 -12.75 17.10
N GLN A 43 4.75 -12.51 18.35
CA GLN A 43 5.72 -13.31 19.07
C GLN A 43 4.99 -14.25 20.03
N SER A 44 5.09 -15.56 19.76
CA SER A 44 4.62 -16.61 20.66
C SER A 44 5.80 -17.22 21.42
N ALA A 45 5.59 -17.56 22.69
CA ALA A 45 6.62 -18.24 23.49
C ALA A 45 6.99 -19.56 22.81
N ALA A 46 8.27 -19.74 22.50
CA ALA A 46 8.75 -20.86 21.71
C ALA A 46 8.47 -22.21 22.42
N GLY A 47 7.73 -23.09 21.74
CA GLY A 47 7.76 -24.53 22.00
C GLY A 47 6.90 -25.08 23.13
N THR A 48 6.18 -24.25 23.89
CA THR A 48 5.20 -24.72 24.89
C THR A 48 3.94 -23.85 24.86
N PRO A 49 2.73 -24.42 25.07
CA PRO A 49 1.52 -23.63 25.25
C PRO A 49 1.67 -22.79 26.52
N SER A 50 2.16 -21.57 26.37
CA SER A 50 2.25 -20.60 27.45
C SER A 50 0.85 -20.09 27.79
N PRO A 51 0.51 -19.95 29.09
CA PRO A 51 -0.72 -19.26 29.49
C PRO A 51 -0.69 -17.76 29.17
N ASP A 52 0.49 -17.20 28.85
CA ASP A 52 0.64 -15.77 28.58
C ASP A 52 0.16 -15.40 27.18
N ALA A 53 -0.44 -14.21 27.07
CA ALA A 53 -0.87 -13.65 25.80
C ALA A 53 0.34 -13.42 24.86
N PRO A 54 0.19 -13.63 23.53
CA PRO A 54 1.25 -13.34 22.57
C PRO A 54 1.59 -11.84 22.57
N GLY A 55 2.87 -11.53 22.40
CA GLY A 55 3.31 -10.17 22.09
C GLY A 55 2.94 -9.82 20.66
N VAL A 56 2.28 -8.68 20.45
CA VAL A 56 1.97 -8.16 19.12
C VAL A 56 2.57 -6.76 19.01
N SER A 57 3.33 -6.52 17.95
CA SER A 57 3.94 -5.22 17.65
C SER A 57 3.70 -4.86 16.20
N CYS A 58 3.14 -3.68 15.95
CA CYS A 58 2.77 -3.21 14.62
C CYS A 58 3.60 -1.97 14.25
N LEU A 59 4.12 -1.93 13.02
CA LEU A 59 5.11 -0.94 12.57
C LEU A 59 4.57 0.49 12.59
N HIS A 60 3.31 0.71 12.22
CA HIS A 60 2.69 2.04 12.26
C HIS A 60 1.53 2.10 13.26
N GLY A 61 1.51 1.20 14.23
CA GLY A 61 0.57 1.24 15.33
C GLY A 61 -0.87 0.87 14.94
N ALA A 62 -1.05 -0.06 14.00
CA ALA A 62 -2.37 -0.62 13.73
C ALA A 62 -3.02 -1.15 15.02
N LEU A 63 -4.34 -0.97 15.11
CA LEU A 63 -5.12 -1.49 16.21
C LEU A 63 -5.19 -3.01 16.12
N TYR A 64 -5.12 -3.67 17.26
CA TYR A 64 -5.28 -5.11 17.36
C TYR A 64 -5.93 -5.50 18.68
N HIS A 65 -6.55 -6.68 18.69
CA HIS A 65 -7.14 -7.29 19.87
C HIS A 65 -6.59 -8.70 20.07
N VAL A 66 -6.27 -9.03 21.32
CA VAL A 66 -5.79 -10.35 21.71
C VAL A 66 -6.79 -10.97 22.68
N ALA A 67 -7.28 -12.17 22.34
CA ALA A 67 -8.26 -12.88 23.16
C ALA A 67 -8.07 -14.39 23.10
N LEU A 68 -8.57 -15.10 24.11
CA LEU A 68 -8.69 -16.55 24.05
C LEU A 68 -9.91 -16.93 23.22
N ALA A 69 -9.69 -17.77 22.21
CA ALA A 69 -10.71 -18.29 21.31
C ALA A 69 -10.75 -19.81 21.39
N PRO A 70 -11.91 -20.45 21.10
CA PRO A 70 -11.95 -21.90 20.98
C PRO A 70 -11.05 -22.36 19.84
N ARG A 71 -10.34 -23.47 20.04
CA ARG A 71 -9.56 -24.11 18.98
C ARG A 71 -10.44 -24.62 17.85
N ASP A 72 -11.65 -25.09 18.19
CA ASP A 72 -12.68 -25.47 17.22
C ASP A 72 -13.66 -24.28 17.03
N PRO A 73 -13.71 -23.65 15.85
CA PRO A 73 -14.57 -22.48 15.60
C PRO A 73 -16.07 -22.81 15.69
N THR A 74 -16.45 -24.09 15.64
CA THR A 74 -17.85 -24.52 15.80
C THR A 74 -18.26 -24.67 17.27
N GLN A 75 -17.30 -24.64 18.19
CA GLN A 75 -17.54 -24.79 19.62
C GLN A 75 -18.16 -23.51 20.21
N ARG A 76 -19.31 -23.65 20.89
CA ARG A 76 -19.96 -22.52 21.59
C ARG A 76 -19.08 -21.96 22.71
N LEU A 77 -18.90 -20.64 22.72
CA LEU A 77 -18.11 -19.90 23.73
C LEU A 77 -18.53 -20.22 25.18
N SER A 78 -19.81 -20.46 25.44
CA SER A 78 -20.31 -20.83 26.78
C SER A 78 -19.71 -22.13 27.32
N THR A 79 -19.29 -23.05 26.44
CA THR A 79 -18.63 -24.30 26.84
C THR A 79 -17.14 -24.13 27.15
N LEU A 80 -16.53 -23.01 26.76
CA LEU A 80 -15.12 -22.71 27.07
C LEU A 80 -14.94 -22.28 28.52
N GLN A 81 -15.87 -21.50 29.07
CA GLN A 81 -15.84 -21.12 30.49
C GLN A 81 -15.93 -22.34 31.41
N LEU A 82 -16.70 -23.37 31.03
CA LEU A 82 -16.82 -24.62 31.77
C LEU A 82 -15.60 -25.55 31.60
N ALA A 83 -15.01 -25.55 30.40
CA ALA A 83 -13.85 -26.39 30.07
C ALA A 83 -12.51 -25.89 30.65
N ASN A 84 -12.49 -24.68 31.21
CA ASN A 84 -11.32 -24.11 31.90
C ASN A 84 -10.87 -24.96 33.11
N LEU A 85 -11.71 -25.91 33.54
CA LEU A 85 -11.44 -26.87 34.60
C LEU A 85 -10.81 -28.20 34.14
N ALA A 86 -10.71 -28.51 32.82
CA ALA A 86 -10.41 -29.88 32.39
C ALA A 86 -9.34 -30.10 31.28
N ALA A 87 -9.00 -29.16 30.39
CA ALA A 87 -7.90 -29.29 29.40
C ALA A 87 -7.85 -28.09 28.41
N PRO A 88 -6.71 -27.80 27.74
CA PRO A 88 -6.52 -26.58 26.96
C PRO A 88 -7.25 -26.67 25.61
N ARG A 89 -8.50 -26.20 25.57
CA ARG A 89 -9.30 -26.06 24.33
C ARG A 89 -9.28 -24.65 23.76
N ALA A 90 -8.64 -23.71 24.45
CA ALA A 90 -8.52 -22.33 24.01
C ALA A 90 -7.14 -22.08 23.37
N VAL A 91 -7.12 -21.28 22.32
CA VAL A 91 -5.93 -20.76 21.66
C VAL A 91 -5.97 -19.24 21.70
N TRP A 92 -4.81 -18.60 21.70
CA TRP A 92 -4.76 -17.16 21.51
C TRP A 92 -5.12 -16.80 20.07
N ALA A 93 -6.07 -15.89 19.92
CA ALA A 93 -6.43 -15.27 18.65
C ALA A 93 -6.02 -13.80 18.68
N VAL A 94 -5.44 -13.35 17.56
CA VAL A 94 -5.11 -11.95 17.31
C VAL A 94 -5.99 -11.48 16.16
N ALA A 95 -6.73 -10.39 16.37
CA ALA A 95 -7.54 -9.74 15.35
C ALA A 95 -6.97 -8.35 15.07
N PHE A 96 -6.95 -7.97 13.79
CA PHE A 96 -6.54 -6.67 13.27
C PHE A 96 -7.75 -5.93 12.70
#